data_AF-W5M2V5-F1
#
_entry.id   AF-W5M2V5-F1
#
_cell.length_a   1.000
_cell.length_b   1.000
_cell.length_c   1.000
_cell.angle_alpha   90.00
_cell.angle_beta   90.00
_cell.angle_gamma   90.00
#
_symmetry.space_group_name_H-M   'P 1'
#
loop_
_entity.id
_entity.type
_entity.pdbx_description
1 polymer ?
#
loop_
_entity_poly.entity_id
_entity_poly.type
_entity_poly.pdbx_seq_one_letter_code
_entity_poly.pdbx_strand_id
1 'polypeptide(L)'
;ILVEWKPADPVSGSREPYFCLLLLLFSQRSPVFPLLTSVLQDETQWERPHQFNPAHFLDPEGQFVKKDAFMAYSAGRRACLGESLARMSCS
;
A
#
# COMPACT_ATOMS: atom_id res chain seq x y z
N ILE A 1 -11.38 -6.04 12.60
CA ILE A 1 -10.74 -4.76 12.98
C ILE A 1 -10.09 -4.20 11.72
N LEU A 2 -10.41 -2.94 11.39
CA LEU A 2 -9.75 -2.22 10.30
C LEU A 2 -8.34 -1.92 10.78
N VAL A 3 -7.34 -2.54 10.16
CA VAL A 3 -5.94 -2.21 10.47
C VAL A 3 -5.65 -0.98 9.61
N GLU A 4 -5.82 0.20 10.20
CA GLU A 4 -5.42 1.45 9.59
C GLU A 4 -3.89 1.43 9.48
N TRP A 5 -3.40 1.45 8.24
CA TRP A 5 -1.97 1.56 7.97
C TRP A 5 -1.60 3.02 8.17
N LYS A 6 -1.09 3.33 9.37
CA LYS A 6 -0.56 4.68 9.62
C LYS A 6 0.80 4.78 8.90
N PRO A 7 1.02 5.79 8.04
CA PRO A 7 2.29 5.94 7.33
C PRO A 7 3.44 6.06 8.34
N ALA A 8 4.55 5.38 8.04
CA ALA A 8 5.72 5.40 8.89
C ALA A 8 6.37 6.79 8.86
N ASP A 9 6.48 7.43 10.03
CA ASP A 9 7.20 8.69 10.17
C ASP A 9 8.69 8.47 9.81
N PRO A 10 9.31 9.33 8.97
CA PRO A 10 10.68 9.11 8.48
C PRO A 10 11.79 9.30 9.54
N VAL A 11 11.44 9.57 10.81
CA VAL A 11 12.40 9.96 11.86
C VAL A 11 12.74 8.83 12.85
N SER A 12 12.04 7.70 12.83
CA SER A 12 12.36 6.61 13.77
C SER A 12 12.54 5.27 13.05
N GLY A 13 13.79 4.82 12.98
CA GLY A 13 14.15 3.42 12.73
C GLY A 13 13.71 2.46 13.85
N SER A 14 12.60 2.75 14.54
CA SER A 14 11.95 1.86 15.49
C SER A 14 11.00 0.96 14.72
N ARG A 15 11.33 -0.33 14.63
CA ARG A 15 10.31 -1.37 14.44
C ARG A 15 9.36 -1.25 15.64
N GLU A 16 8.24 -0.56 15.45
CA GLU A 16 7.32 -0.20 16.53
C GLU A 16 6.84 -1.47 17.28
N PRO A 17 7.12 -1.58 18.60
CA PRO A 17 6.72 -2.74 19.41
C PRO A 17 5.20 -2.91 19.49
N TYR A 18 4.45 -1.86 19.15
CA TYR A 18 2.99 -1.83 19.14
C TYR A 18 2.37 -2.71 18.05
N PHE A 19 3.02 -2.90 16.89
CA PHE A 19 2.49 -3.77 15.84
C PHE A 19 2.53 -5.26 16.26
N CYS A 20 3.63 -5.67 16.90
CA CYS A 20 3.74 -7.01 17.49
C CYS A 20 2.76 -7.21 18.65
N LEU A 21 2.60 -6.21 19.53
CA LEU A 21 1.67 -6.30 20.66
C LEU A 21 0.20 -6.39 20.20
N LEU A 22 -0.16 -5.64 19.15
CA LEU A 22 -1.48 -5.71 18.55
C LEU A 22 -1.76 -7.11 17.99
N LEU A 23 -0.82 -7.69 17.24
CA LEU A 23 -0.93 -9.07 16.73
C LEU A 23 -1.07 -10.14 17.82
N LEU A 24 -0.55 -9.92 19.03
CA LEU A 24 -0.70 -10.84 20.16
C LEU A 24 -2.09 -10.75 20.84
N LEU A 25 -2.75 -9.58 20.77
CA LEU A 25 -4.11 -9.39 21.29
C LEU A 25 -5.19 -9.95 20.36
N PHE A 26 -4.90 -10.04 19.06
CA PHE A 26 -5.74 -10.75 18.11
C PHE A 26 -5.47 -12.25 18.18
N SER A 27 -6.47 -13.03 18.60
CA SER A 27 -6.46 -14.47 18.33
C SER A 27 -6.13 -14.70 16.85
N GLN A 28 -5.21 -15.63 16.54
CA GLN A 28 -4.68 -15.89 15.18
C GLN A 28 -5.75 -16.20 14.10
N ARG A 29 -7.03 -16.21 14.46
CA ARG A 29 -8.20 -16.38 13.59
C ARG A 29 -9.05 -15.13 13.38
N SER A 30 -8.59 -13.95 13.79
CA SER A 30 -9.35 -12.73 13.50
C SER A 30 -9.25 -12.37 12.01
N PRO A 31 -10.38 -12.12 11.32
CA PRO A 31 -10.34 -11.64 9.95
C PRO A 31 -9.78 -10.21 9.92
N VAL A 32 -8.72 -10.03 9.13
CA VAL A 32 -8.10 -8.74 8.84
C VAL A 32 -8.47 -8.32 7.42
N PHE A 33 -9.02 -7.12 7.29
CA PHE A 33 -9.40 -6.53 6.02
C PHE A 33 -8.42 -5.38 5.71
N PRO A 34 -7.58 -5.51 4.66
CA PRO A 34 -6.72 -4.41 4.24
C PRO A 34 -7.58 -3.34 3.56
N LEU A 35 -7.55 -2.12 4.07
CA LEU A 35 -8.24 -0.98 3.46
C LEU A 35 -7.37 -0.41 2.33
N LEU A 36 -7.34 -1.05 1.17
CA LEU A 36 -6.46 -0.66 0.06
C LEU A 36 -6.72 0.77 -0.42
N THR A 37 -7.95 1.28 -0.27
CA THR A 37 -8.26 2.68 -0.60
C THR A 37 -7.47 3.66 0.24
N SER A 38 -7.12 3.34 1.49
CA SER A 38 -6.34 4.26 2.34
C SER A 38 -4.93 4.46 1.80
N VAL A 39 -4.25 3.40 1.33
CA VAL A 39 -2.90 3.51 0.77
C VAL A 39 -2.90 4.12 -0.64
N LEU A 40 -3.94 3.84 -1.44
CA LEU A 40 -4.07 4.40 -2.78
C LEU A 40 -4.48 5.88 -2.78
N GLN A 41 -5.00 6.38 -1.66
CA GLN A 41 -5.41 7.78 -1.49
C GLN A 41 -4.60 8.52 -0.42
N ASP A 42 -3.50 7.94 0.06
CA ASP A 42 -2.64 8.54 1.07
C ASP A 42 -1.97 9.82 0.53
N GLU A 43 -2.32 10.96 1.13
CA GLU A 43 -1.76 12.28 0.77
C GLU A 43 -0.25 12.37 0.99
N THR A 44 0.34 11.51 1.83
CA THR A 44 1.79 11.44 2.02
C THR A 44 2.50 10.72 0.87
N GLN A 45 1.77 9.88 0.12
CA GLN A 45 2.31 9.09 -0.98
C GLN A 45 1.96 9.69 -2.35
N TRP A 46 0.84 10.40 -2.45
CA TRP A 46 0.30 10.92 -3.71
C TRP A 46 0.02 12.43 -3.60
N GLU A 47 0.54 13.23 -4.54
CA GLU A 47 0.35 14.70 -4.54
C GLU A 47 -1.13 15.10 -4.76
N ARG A 48 -1.86 14.30 -5.54
CA ARG A 48 -3.26 14.56 -5.93
C ARG A 48 -4.07 13.26 -5.88
N PRO A 49 -4.28 12.63 -4.72
CA PRO A 49 -4.79 11.25 -4.61
C PRO A 49 -6.20 11.04 -5.19
N HIS A 50 -7.00 12.10 -5.23
CA HIS A 50 -8.37 12.06 -5.74
C HIS A 50 -8.49 12.45 -7.22
N GLN A 51 -7.37 12.71 -7.90
CA GLN A 51 -7.36 13.06 -9.31
C GLN A 51 -6.52 12.05 -10.08
N PHE A 52 -6.96 11.71 -11.28
CA PHE A 52 -6.14 10.92 -12.19
C PHE A 52 -4.94 11.77 -12.65
N ASN A 53 -3.73 11.40 -12.21
CA ASN A 53 -2.50 12.10 -12.54
C ASN A 53 -1.39 11.10 -12.93
N PRO A 54 -1.12 10.89 -14.24
CA PRO A 54 -0.07 10.00 -14.70
C PRO A 54 1.33 10.34 -14.16
N ALA A 55 1.59 11.62 -13.84
CA ALA A 55 2.86 12.06 -13.30
C ALA A 55 3.19 11.44 -11.94
N HIS A 56 2.22 10.86 -11.23
CA HIS A 56 2.49 10.13 -9.99
C HIS A 56 3.38 8.89 -10.16
N PHE A 57 3.50 8.39 -11.39
CA PHE A 57 4.31 7.23 -11.76
C PHE A 57 5.56 7.60 -12.55
N LEU A 58 5.89 8.89 -12.63
CA LEU A 58 7.05 9.38 -13.38
C LEU A 58 8.05 10.05 -12.44
N ASP A 59 9.34 9.87 -12.71
CA ASP A 59 10.41 10.69 -12.11
C ASP A 59 10.56 12.04 -12.84
N PRO A 60 11.42 12.97 -12.36
CA PRO A 60 11.65 14.25 -13.03
C PRO A 60 12.15 14.14 -14.47
N GLU A 61 12.79 13.02 -14.82
CA GLU A 61 13.28 12.69 -16.15
C GLU A 61 12.21 12.01 -17.03
N GLY A 62 11.00 11.82 -16.51
CA GLY A 62 9.87 11.22 -17.21
C GLY A 62 9.94 9.69 -17.35
N GLN A 63 10.82 9.02 -16.61
CA GLN A 63 10.88 7.55 -16.58
C GLN A 63 9.85 6.98 -15.62
N PHE A 64 9.34 5.80 -15.96
CA PHE A 64 8.36 5.12 -15.13
C PHE A 64 8.98 4.62 -13.83
N VAL A 65 8.38 5.00 -12.70
CA VAL A 65 8.76 4.54 -11.36
C VAL A 65 7.58 3.80 -10.73
N LYS A 66 7.86 2.58 -10.28
CA LYS A 66 6.91 1.80 -9.46
C LYS A 66 6.93 2.33 -8.03
N LYS A 67 5.80 2.84 -7.54
CA LYS A 67 5.61 3.20 -6.13
C LYS A 67 5.16 2.00 -5.30
N ASP A 68 5.73 1.83 -4.11
CA ASP A 68 5.33 0.77 -3.17
C ASP A 68 3.89 0.95 -2.66
N ALA A 69 3.41 2.19 -2.59
CA ALA A 69 2.02 2.52 -2.24
C ALA A 69 1.01 2.06 -3.32
N PHE A 70 1.46 1.73 -4.53
CA PHE A 70 0.60 1.23 -5.60
C PHE A 70 0.28 -0.25 -5.40
N MET A 71 -0.71 -0.52 -4.54
CA MET A 71 -1.14 -1.87 -4.16
C MET A 71 -2.50 -2.26 -4.78
N ALA A 72 -2.73 -1.92 -6.04
CA ALA A 72 -3.99 -2.21 -6.76
C ALA A 72 -4.34 -3.72 -6.79
N TYR A 73 -3.33 -4.57 -6.67
CA TYR A 73 -3.45 -6.03 -6.68
C TYR A 73 -3.21 -6.67 -5.31
N SER A 74 -3.37 -5.90 -4.21
CA SER A 74 -2.99 -6.31 -2.85
C SER A 74 -1.48 -6.58 -2.72
N ALA A 75 -1.03 -7.12 -1.60
CA ALA A 75 0.38 -7.41 -1.32
C ALA A 75 0.57 -8.71 -0.52
N GLY A 76 1.81 -9.23 -0.55
CA GLY A 76 2.22 -10.41 0.21
C GLY A 76 1.66 -11.73 -0.33
N ARG A 77 1.55 -12.75 0.55
CA ARG A 77 1.14 -14.12 0.17
C ARG A 77 -0.28 -14.24 -0.38
N ARG A 78 -1.10 -13.21 -0.22
CA ARG A 78 -2.49 -13.14 -0.75
C ARG A 78 -2.66 -12.03 -1.79
N ALA A 79 -1.57 -11.62 -2.44
CA ALA A 79 -1.64 -10.76 -3.62
C ALA A 79 -2.41 -11.45 -4.75
N CYS A 80 -2.98 -10.66 -5.66
CA CYS A 80 -3.79 -11.17 -6.76
C CYS A 80 -2.96 -12.04 -7.71
N LEU A 81 -3.33 -13.30 -7.86
CA LEU A 81 -2.69 -14.23 -8.79
C LEU A 81 -2.79 -13.77 -10.26
N GLY A 82 -3.80 -12.93 -10.57
CA GLY A 82 -4.04 -12.39 -11.90
C GLY A 82 -3.29 -11.11 -12.23
N GLU A 83 -2.43 -10.58 -11.36
CA GLU A 83 -1.71 -9.32 -11.59
C GLU A 83 -0.96 -9.34 -12.93
N SER A 84 -0.17 -10.39 -13.18
CA SER A 84 0.64 -10.48 -14.40
C SER A 84 -0.22 -10.46 -15.66
N LEU A 85 -1.35 -11.16 -15.65
CA LEU A 85 -2.27 -11.18 -16.78
C LEU A 85 -2.90 -9.80 -17.00
N ALA A 86 -3.38 -9.16 -15.93
CA ALA A 86 -3.99 -7.83 -16.01
C ALA A 86 -3.00 -6.77 -16.53
N ARG A 87 -1.72 -6.88 -16.17
CA ARG A 87 -0.67 -5.99 -16.67
C ARG A 87 -0.37 -6.20 -18.14
N MET A 88 -0.36 -7.45 -18.61
CA MET A 88 -0.14 -7.76 -20.03
C MET A 88 -1.35 -7.41 -20.90
N SER A 89 -2.57 -7.49 -20.37
CA SER A 89 -3.78 -7.18 -21.14
C SER A 89 -4.02 -5.69 -21.37
N CYS A 90 -3.41 -4.84 -20.53
CA CYS A 90 -3.57 -3.38 -20.58
C CYS A 90 -2.30 -2.65 -21.05
N SER A 91 -1.27 -3.37 -21.49
CA SER A 91 -0.02 -2.80 -22.01
C SER A 91 -0.10 -2.48 -23.50
#